data_AF-A0A2V5M0X4-F1
#
_entry.id   AF-A0A2V5M0X4-F1
#
_cell.length_a   1.000
_cell.length_b   1.000
_cell.length_c   1.000
_cell.angle_alpha   90.00
_cell.angle_beta   90.00
_cell.angle_gamma   90.00
#
_symmetry.space_group_name_H-M   'P 1'
#
loop_
_entity.id
_entity.type
_entity.pdbx_description
1 polymer ?
#
loop_
_entity_poly.entity_id
_entity_poly.type
_entity_poly.pdbx_seq_one_letter_code
_entity_poly.pdbx_strand_id
1 'polypeptide(L)'
;MIRIIPNCWQKFLSQERPSNHVARVFNDVLLQRRSHARGRFAAPCNQILFTMSEATRKAANWWSDPQSEAPETQWVRVPGISENMNRRATGDPAIDWIHHSAGLLRSFAKPIKALSIGCGFGIIERTLRRRDFCQLIHGVDVAETAIENAKKTAQAEGLDGLTYEVADLNTAEFPADTYDVVYAHASLHHIFQLEHVLDQIKQTLKPRGLFVVYEYIGPSQMQFPRRDLELADTFLRLIPERYRKFQRREGIKKEAFRKSLEAMNSSDPSEGIRASEIVPLIASRFEIRHFRYVGGTLLLLIFNEIAGNFNENDAESMRFVDALISLDNFLLDSGVLPSYHVYMACKKTDNPMPMQTRNVLPPAASVFRTQDLQALTVAPRPLGLIAAEPNPFRADSQGEGRTTVSWLTYATNSVEVHVDAPDGPLFARSGPGIFSQETGQWVRDGTKLYLQNVSRGLDLTAENTIAVITLRQQE
;
A
#
# COMPACT_ATOMS: atom_id res chain seq x y z
N MET A 1 42.70 28.46 6.14
CA MET A 1 42.62 29.74 6.87
C MET A 1 41.63 30.66 6.16
N ILE A 2 40.32 30.50 6.37
CA ILE A 2 39.28 31.50 6.04
C ILE A 2 38.27 31.47 7.19
N ARG A 3 37.95 32.68 7.66
CA ARG A 3 37.34 33.01 8.95
C ARG A 3 35.83 32.77 8.99
N ILE A 4 35.41 32.34 10.17
CA ILE A 4 34.03 32.26 10.69
C ILE A 4 33.42 33.67 10.73
N ILE A 5 32.20 33.82 10.20
CA ILE A 5 31.29 34.93 10.53
C ILE A 5 30.19 34.33 11.43
N PRO A 6 30.15 34.65 12.73
CA PRO A 6 29.02 34.34 13.59
C PRO A 6 28.12 35.59 13.68
N ASN A 7 26.81 35.46 13.38
CA ASN A 7 25.68 36.22 13.98
C ASN A 7 24.38 36.27 13.15
N CYS A 8 23.85 35.11 12.74
CA CYS A 8 22.43 35.01 12.36
C CYS A 8 21.64 33.98 13.18
N TRP A 9 22.27 33.35 14.18
CA TRP A 9 21.70 32.23 14.94
C TRP A 9 20.70 32.63 16.05
N GLN A 10 20.63 33.90 16.47
CA GLN A 10 19.74 34.31 17.57
C GLN A 10 18.33 34.77 17.15
N LYS A 11 18.04 34.92 15.86
CA LYS A 11 16.70 35.34 15.38
C LYS A 11 15.80 34.22 14.86
N PHE A 12 16.32 33.00 14.71
CA PHE A 12 15.53 31.85 14.26
C PHE A 12 15.05 30.93 15.41
N LEU A 13 15.52 31.17 16.64
CA LEU A 13 15.19 30.38 17.84
C LEU A 13 13.93 30.87 18.59
N SER A 14 13.15 31.77 18.01
CA SER A 14 11.95 32.34 18.67
C SER A 14 10.62 31.98 18.02
N GLN A 15 10.56 31.04 17.07
CA GLN A 15 9.28 30.57 16.54
C GLN A 15 9.18 29.04 16.61
N GLU A 16 8.19 28.61 17.38
CA GLU A 16 7.62 27.26 17.48
C GLU A 16 8.48 26.18 18.16
N ARG A 17 8.55 26.29 19.49
CA ARG A 17 8.60 25.07 20.33
C ARG A 17 7.34 24.24 20.04
N PRO A 18 7.41 22.91 19.93
CA PRO A 18 6.20 22.08 19.90
C PRO A 18 5.38 22.42 21.15
N SER A 19 4.11 22.75 20.95
CA SER A 19 3.23 23.16 22.02
C SER A 19 3.13 22.04 23.05
N ASN A 20 3.14 22.41 24.34
CA ASN A 20 2.94 21.53 25.51
C ASN A 20 1.56 20.80 25.52
N HIS A 21 0.87 20.70 24.38
CA HIS A 21 -0.46 20.12 24.22
C HIS A 21 -0.42 18.65 23.75
N VAL A 22 0.52 18.26 22.88
CA VAL A 22 0.67 16.85 22.42
C VAL A 22 1.00 15.91 23.59
N ALA A 23 1.80 16.38 24.56
CA ALA A 23 2.13 15.64 25.77
C ALA A 23 1.00 15.59 26.81
N ARG A 24 0.00 16.49 26.74
CA ARG A 24 -1.09 16.55 27.72
C ARG A 24 -2.22 15.55 27.44
N VAL A 25 -2.45 15.18 26.17
CA VAL A 25 -3.48 14.20 25.78
C VAL A 25 -3.08 12.77 26.11
N PHE A 26 -1.78 12.47 26.24
CA PHE A 26 -1.25 11.11 26.42
C PHE A 26 -0.46 10.88 27.72
N ASN A 27 -0.56 11.79 28.70
CA ASN A 27 0.18 11.66 29.96
C ASN A 27 -0.27 10.44 30.80
N ASP A 28 -1.43 9.84 30.48
CA ASP A 28 -1.92 8.61 31.11
C ASP A 28 -1.21 7.34 30.63
N VAL A 29 -0.63 7.33 29.42
CA VAL A 29 0.07 6.14 28.87
C VAL A 29 1.45 5.94 29.52
N LEU A 30 2.11 7.04 29.94
CA LEU A 30 3.42 6.95 30.61
C LEU A 30 3.33 6.57 32.09
N LEU A 31 2.20 6.78 32.75
CA LEU A 31 2.01 6.48 34.17
C LEU A 31 1.88 4.98 34.47
N GLN A 32 1.50 4.16 33.48
CA GLN A 32 1.40 2.70 33.65
C GLN A 32 2.77 2.00 33.79
N ARG A 33 3.89 2.59 33.33
CA ARG A 33 5.23 1.97 33.45
C ARG A 33 5.88 2.11 34.84
N ARG A 34 5.37 2.98 35.73
CA ARG A 34 6.02 3.22 37.05
C ARG A 34 5.62 2.23 38.15
N SER A 35 4.64 1.36 37.93
CA SER A 35 4.21 0.38 38.95
C SER A 35 4.96 -0.97 38.91
N HIS A 36 5.76 -1.25 37.89
CA HIS A 36 6.33 -2.59 37.67
C HIS A 36 7.78 -2.81 38.17
N ALA A 37 8.29 -1.92 39.03
CA ALA A 37 9.58 -2.10 39.68
C ALA A 37 9.44 -2.26 41.19
N ARG A 38 8.91 -3.41 41.65
CA ARG A 38 9.23 -4.08 42.93
C ARG A 38 8.37 -5.33 43.17
N GLY A 39 9.03 -6.47 43.37
CA GLY A 39 8.53 -7.56 44.22
C GLY A 39 8.02 -8.81 43.51
N ARG A 40 8.78 -9.91 43.65
CA ARG A 40 8.36 -11.30 43.37
C ARG A 40 7.21 -11.72 44.30
N PHE A 41 6.21 -12.43 43.79
CA PHE A 41 5.68 -13.73 44.26
C PHE A 41 4.44 -14.12 43.44
N ALA A 42 4.29 -15.41 43.16
CA ALA A 42 3.25 -15.99 42.31
C ALA A 42 1.83 -15.95 42.95
N ALA A 43 0.82 -15.60 42.16
CA ALA A 43 -0.61 -15.81 42.40
C ALA A 43 -1.40 -15.69 41.07
N PRO A 44 -2.63 -16.25 40.96
CA PRO A 44 -3.15 -16.86 39.74
C PRO A 44 -3.76 -15.87 38.73
N CYS A 45 -3.91 -16.39 37.51
CA CYS A 45 -4.54 -15.79 36.32
C CYS A 45 -5.86 -15.08 36.66
N ASN A 46 -5.78 -13.78 36.94
CA ASN A 46 -6.91 -12.86 36.90
C ASN A 46 -6.70 -11.96 35.70
N GLN A 47 -7.73 -11.87 34.85
CA GLN A 47 -7.82 -10.98 33.71
C GLN A 47 -7.34 -9.57 34.11
N ILE A 48 -6.14 -9.20 33.65
CA ILE A 48 -5.74 -7.81 33.58
C ILE A 48 -6.65 -7.21 32.51
N LEU A 49 -7.74 -6.60 32.94
CA LEU A 49 -8.53 -5.69 32.09
C LEU A 49 -7.60 -4.55 31.70
N PHE A 50 -6.96 -4.67 30.54
CA PHE A 50 -6.22 -3.59 29.91
C PHE A 50 -7.20 -2.44 29.69
N THR A 51 -7.12 -1.41 30.53
CA THR A 51 -7.93 -0.21 30.35
C THR A 51 -7.34 0.60 29.20
N MET A 52 -8.00 0.51 28.04
CA MET A 52 -7.70 1.35 26.88
C MET A 52 -7.72 2.83 27.27
N SER A 53 -6.75 3.59 26.75
CA SER A 53 -6.71 5.04 26.94
C SER A 53 -7.98 5.70 26.40
N GLU A 54 -8.34 6.88 26.92
CA GLU A 54 -9.49 7.63 26.41
C GLU A 54 -9.35 7.95 24.91
N ALA A 55 -8.15 8.33 24.48
CA ALA A 55 -7.86 8.57 23.06
C ALA A 55 -8.03 7.30 22.22
N THR A 56 -7.53 6.14 22.69
CA THR A 56 -7.72 4.85 22.02
C THR A 56 -9.21 4.51 21.91
N ARG A 57 -9.98 4.67 23.00
CA ARG A 57 -11.43 4.39 23.01
C ARG A 57 -12.19 5.28 22.03
N LYS A 58 -11.82 6.56 21.97
CA LYS A 58 -12.42 7.51 21.04
C LYS A 58 -12.12 7.15 19.58
N ALA A 59 -10.88 6.79 19.28
CA ALA A 59 -10.50 6.28 17.96
C ALA A 59 -11.28 4.99 17.63
N ALA A 60 -11.37 4.03 18.56
CA ALA A 60 -12.13 2.80 18.38
C ALA A 60 -13.62 3.06 18.09
N ASN A 61 -14.24 4.01 18.79
CA ASN A 61 -15.62 4.41 18.56
C ASN A 61 -15.81 5.07 17.19
N TRP A 62 -14.87 5.95 16.79
CA TRP A 62 -14.89 6.59 15.46
C TRP A 62 -14.79 5.54 14.35
N TRP A 63 -13.82 4.63 14.45
CA TRP A 63 -13.57 3.60 13.44
C TRP A 63 -14.56 2.43 13.48
N SER A 64 -15.43 2.37 14.50
CA SER A 64 -16.55 1.42 14.56
C SER A 64 -17.75 1.84 13.71
N ASP A 65 -17.86 3.12 13.34
CA ASP A 65 -18.94 3.61 12.47
C ASP A 65 -18.56 3.41 10.99
N PRO A 66 -19.29 2.57 10.23
CA PRO A 66 -19.02 2.37 8.80
C PRO A 66 -19.22 3.65 7.96
N GLN A 67 -19.82 4.70 8.51
CA GLN A 67 -20.01 6.00 7.86
C GLN A 67 -18.82 6.95 8.05
N SER A 68 -17.87 6.64 8.95
CA SER A 68 -16.67 7.45 9.18
C SER A 68 -15.80 7.61 7.93
N GLU A 69 -15.83 6.63 7.03
CA GLU A 69 -15.22 6.69 5.70
C GLU A 69 -16.22 6.41 4.58
N ALA A 70 -17.28 7.22 4.53
CA ALA A 70 -18.30 7.08 3.49
C ALA A 70 -17.68 7.13 2.07
N PRO A 71 -17.88 6.10 1.21
CA PRO A 71 -17.16 5.95 -0.06
C PRO A 71 -17.24 7.16 -1.00
N GLU A 72 -18.37 7.86 -1.01
CA GLU A 72 -18.60 9.06 -1.81
C GLU A 72 -17.72 10.24 -1.40
N THR A 73 -17.15 10.23 -0.19
CA THR A 73 -16.23 11.28 0.27
C THR A 73 -14.77 10.99 -0.04
N GLN A 74 -14.44 9.73 -0.33
CA GLN A 74 -13.08 9.23 -0.39
C GLN A 74 -12.46 9.54 -1.74
N TRP A 75 -11.42 10.39 -1.76
CA TRP A 75 -10.75 10.80 -3.00
C TRP A 75 -10.26 9.61 -3.84
N VAL A 76 -9.77 8.53 -3.22
CA VAL A 76 -9.32 7.31 -3.91
C VAL A 76 -10.40 6.61 -4.74
N ARG A 77 -11.68 6.94 -4.50
CA ARG A 77 -12.84 6.40 -5.21
C ARG A 77 -13.18 7.16 -6.49
N VAL A 78 -12.55 8.30 -6.75
CA VAL A 78 -12.67 8.99 -8.05
C VAL A 78 -12.08 8.09 -9.14
N PRO A 79 -12.79 7.86 -10.27
CA PRO A 79 -12.31 6.98 -11.34
C PRO A 79 -10.91 7.37 -11.85
N GLY A 80 -10.06 6.40 -12.17
CA GLY A 80 -8.69 6.65 -12.66
C GLY A 80 -7.64 6.88 -11.57
N ILE A 81 -8.03 7.27 -10.36
CA ILE A 81 -7.08 7.53 -9.27
C ILE A 81 -6.42 6.24 -8.79
N SER A 82 -7.19 5.18 -8.61
CA SER A 82 -6.66 3.87 -8.18
C SER A 82 -5.68 3.32 -9.21
N GLU A 83 -5.99 3.43 -10.50
CA GLU A 83 -5.12 3.03 -11.61
C GLU A 83 -3.82 3.85 -11.64
N ASN A 84 -3.90 5.16 -11.35
CA ASN A 84 -2.71 6.00 -11.22
C ASN A 84 -1.83 5.58 -10.03
N MET A 85 -2.45 5.35 -8.86
CA MET A 85 -1.73 4.91 -7.68
C MET A 85 -1.07 3.54 -7.90
N ASN A 86 -1.78 2.60 -8.54
CA ASN A 86 -1.25 1.30 -8.96
C ASN A 86 -0.02 1.48 -9.86
N ARG A 87 -0.13 2.30 -10.92
CA ARG A 87 0.99 2.61 -11.82
C ARG A 87 2.20 3.13 -11.07
N ARG A 88 2.02 4.05 -10.11
CA ARG A 88 3.13 4.59 -9.30
C ARG A 88 3.69 3.54 -8.32
N ALA A 89 2.84 2.67 -7.77
CA ALA A 89 3.22 1.62 -6.82
C ALA A 89 3.98 0.46 -7.48
N THR A 90 3.61 0.07 -8.70
CA THR A 90 4.04 -1.21 -9.31
C THR A 90 4.66 -1.04 -10.70
N GLY A 91 4.49 0.12 -11.34
CA GLY A 91 4.81 0.36 -12.75
C GLY A 91 3.69 0.00 -13.72
N ASP A 92 2.59 -0.59 -13.25
CA ASP A 92 1.48 -1.07 -14.07
C ASP A 92 0.14 -0.64 -13.46
N PRO A 93 -0.71 0.12 -14.18
CA PRO A 93 -2.01 0.55 -13.67
C PRO A 93 -2.97 -0.60 -13.34
N ALA A 94 -2.80 -1.76 -13.96
CA ALA A 94 -3.65 -2.93 -13.75
C ALA A 94 -3.22 -3.79 -12.54
N ILE A 95 -2.02 -3.55 -11.99
CA ILE A 95 -1.48 -4.32 -10.88
C ILE A 95 -1.56 -3.48 -9.61
N ASP A 96 -2.50 -3.85 -8.72
CA ASP A 96 -2.57 -3.25 -7.38
C ASP A 96 -1.40 -3.70 -6.49
N TRP A 97 -1.19 -2.96 -5.40
CA TRP A 97 -0.10 -3.22 -4.46
C TRP A 97 -0.22 -4.58 -3.75
N ILE A 98 -1.44 -5.13 -3.63
CA ILE A 98 -1.71 -6.44 -3.02
C ILE A 98 -1.21 -7.57 -3.94
N HIS A 99 -1.50 -7.48 -5.24
CA HIS A 99 -0.97 -8.41 -6.24
C HIS A 99 0.56 -8.30 -6.32
N HIS A 100 1.08 -7.07 -6.33
CA HIS A 100 2.52 -6.84 -6.38
C HIS A 100 3.22 -7.44 -5.14
N SER A 101 2.68 -7.25 -3.93
CA SER A 101 3.27 -7.83 -2.71
C SER A 101 3.20 -9.36 -2.73
N ALA A 102 2.14 -9.96 -3.28
CA ALA A 102 2.05 -11.41 -3.45
C ALA A 102 3.18 -11.97 -4.34
N GLY A 103 3.57 -11.24 -5.39
CA GLY A 103 4.72 -11.60 -6.23
C GLY A 103 6.07 -11.66 -5.47
N LEU A 104 6.19 -10.90 -4.38
CA LEU A 104 7.34 -10.96 -3.46
C LEU A 104 7.29 -12.17 -2.52
N LEU A 105 6.11 -12.74 -2.32
CA LEU A 105 5.86 -13.92 -1.48
C LEU A 105 5.93 -15.24 -2.25
N ARG A 106 6.13 -15.23 -3.58
CA ARG A 106 6.10 -16.44 -4.43
C ARG A 106 7.04 -17.57 -3.99
N SER A 107 8.15 -17.24 -3.33
CA SER A 107 9.15 -18.23 -2.87
C SER A 107 8.86 -18.77 -1.47
N PHE A 108 7.77 -18.34 -0.83
CA PHE A 108 7.41 -18.78 0.51
C PHE A 108 6.65 -20.09 0.43
N ALA A 109 6.91 -20.98 1.39
CA ALA A 109 6.17 -22.21 1.51
C ALA A 109 4.72 -21.92 1.93
N LYS A 110 3.76 -22.55 1.26
CA LYS A 110 2.36 -22.53 1.70
C LYS A 110 2.15 -23.50 2.87
N PRO A 111 1.22 -23.23 3.80
CA PRO A 111 0.39 -22.03 3.88
C PRO A 111 1.21 -20.80 4.32
N ILE A 112 1.01 -19.67 3.62
CA ILE A 112 1.61 -18.40 4.00
C ILE A 112 0.78 -17.80 5.12
N LYS A 113 1.44 -17.52 6.26
CA LYS A 113 0.82 -16.94 7.45
C LYS A 113 1.06 -15.44 7.52
N ALA A 114 -0.02 -14.66 7.48
CA ALA A 114 -0.01 -13.20 7.53
C ALA A 114 -0.58 -12.66 8.84
N LEU A 115 0.00 -11.55 9.32
CA LEU A 115 -0.61 -10.66 10.31
C LEU A 115 -1.03 -9.38 9.60
N SER A 116 -2.21 -8.87 9.87
CA SER A 116 -2.66 -7.56 9.40
C SER A 116 -2.91 -6.65 10.59
N ILE A 117 -2.20 -5.53 10.60
CA ILE A 117 -2.21 -4.52 11.65
C ILE A 117 -3.21 -3.43 11.25
N GLY A 118 -4.28 -3.25 12.03
CA GLY A 118 -5.37 -2.32 11.75
C GLY A 118 -6.24 -2.81 10.59
N CYS A 119 -6.80 -4.02 10.72
CA CYS A 119 -7.55 -4.65 9.62
C CYS A 119 -8.93 -4.03 9.35
N GLY A 120 -9.43 -3.19 10.26
CA GLY A 120 -10.76 -2.58 10.19
C GLY A 120 -11.85 -3.60 9.84
N PHE A 121 -12.60 -3.32 8.77
CA PHE A 121 -13.69 -4.18 8.27
C PHE A 121 -13.22 -5.42 7.48
N GLY A 122 -11.92 -5.74 7.46
CA GLY A 122 -11.39 -6.99 6.90
C GLY A 122 -11.25 -7.03 5.37
N ILE A 123 -11.30 -5.88 4.68
CA ILE A 123 -11.38 -5.83 3.20
C ILE A 123 -10.10 -6.39 2.55
N ILE A 124 -8.94 -6.03 3.10
CA ILE A 124 -7.64 -6.45 2.56
C ILE A 124 -7.42 -7.94 2.82
N GLU A 125 -7.77 -8.42 4.00
CA GLU A 125 -7.61 -9.80 4.46
C GLU A 125 -8.47 -10.74 3.62
N ARG A 126 -9.75 -10.37 3.41
CA ARG A 126 -10.63 -11.12 2.49
C ARG A 126 -10.11 -11.09 1.06
N THR A 127 -9.53 -9.99 0.60
CA THR A 127 -8.93 -9.90 -0.74
C THR A 127 -7.71 -10.82 -0.88
N LEU A 128 -6.80 -10.81 0.09
CA LEU A 128 -5.64 -11.70 0.16
C LEU A 128 -6.07 -13.18 0.17
N ARG A 129 -7.13 -13.52 0.93
CA ARG A 129 -7.67 -14.88 0.99
C ARG A 129 -8.33 -15.30 -0.32
N ARG A 130 -9.21 -14.46 -0.89
CA ARG A 130 -9.90 -14.72 -2.18
C ARG A 130 -8.93 -14.95 -3.34
N ARG A 131 -7.80 -14.24 -3.33
CA ARG A 131 -6.75 -14.37 -4.35
C ARG A 131 -5.72 -15.47 -4.03
N ASP A 132 -5.90 -16.21 -2.95
CA ASP A 132 -5.00 -17.27 -2.46
C ASP A 132 -3.53 -16.81 -2.28
N PHE A 133 -3.33 -15.54 -1.94
CA PHE A 133 -2.01 -14.96 -1.70
C PHE A 133 -1.50 -15.26 -0.29
N CYS A 134 -2.42 -15.34 0.68
CA CYS A 134 -2.13 -15.79 2.05
C CYS A 134 -3.24 -16.74 2.51
N GLN A 135 -2.87 -17.88 3.09
CA GLN A 135 -3.83 -18.93 3.47
C GLN A 135 -4.29 -18.79 4.92
N LEU A 136 -3.44 -18.24 5.79
CA LEU A 136 -3.74 -18.03 7.20
C LEU A 136 -3.51 -16.56 7.51
N ILE A 137 -4.57 -15.81 7.82
CA ILE A 137 -4.48 -14.36 8.04
C ILE A 137 -5.09 -14.03 9.39
N HIS A 138 -4.26 -13.42 10.24
CA HIS A 138 -4.69 -12.87 11.52
C HIS A 138 -4.85 -11.36 11.38
N GLY A 139 -6.08 -10.84 11.41
CA GLY A 139 -6.37 -9.41 11.44
C GLY A 139 -6.57 -8.90 12.87
N VAL A 140 -5.94 -7.78 13.19
CA VAL A 140 -6.05 -7.13 14.50
C VAL A 140 -6.51 -5.70 14.31
N ASP A 141 -7.52 -5.27 15.05
CA ASP A 141 -7.99 -3.88 15.06
C ASP A 141 -8.51 -3.51 16.44
N VAL A 142 -8.62 -2.22 16.72
CA VAL A 142 -9.12 -1.71 17.99
C VAL A 142 -10.65 -1.51 17.97
N ALA A 143 -11.26 -1.37 16.79
CA ALA A 143 -12.68 -1.16 16.59
C ALA A 143 -13.46 -2.48 16.65
N GLU A 144 -14.11 -2.75 17.79
CA GLU A 144 -14.88 -3.97 18.04
C GLU A 144 -15.96 -4.23 16.99
N THR A 145 -16.74 -3.20 16.62
CA THR A 145 -17.78 -3.33 15.60
C THR A 145 -17.21 -3.63 14.21
N ALA A 146 -16.04 -3.08 13.87
CA ALA A 146 -15.37 -3.37 12.60
C ALA A 146 -14.92 -4.85 12.55
N ILE A 147 -14.36 -5.36 13.65
CA ILE A 147 -13.96 -6.76 13.82
C ILE A 147 -15.17 -7.72 13.74
N GLU A 148 -16.28 -7.39 14.40
CA GLU A 148 -17.51 -8.18 14.29
C GLU A 148 -18.02 -8.26 12.85
N ASN A 149 -18.02 -7.15 12.13
CA ASN A 149 -18.42 -7.11 10.73
C ASN A 149 -17.44 -7.89 9.84
N ALA A 150 -16.13 -7.76 10.07
CA ALA A 150 -15.12 -8.52 9.35
C ALA A 150 -15.34 -10.03 9.48
N LYS A 151 -15.67 -10.52 10.69
CA LYS A 151 -16.03 -11.92 10.97
C LYS A 151 -17.31 -12.32 10.22
N LYS A 152 -18.39 -11.55 10.35
CA LYS A 152 -19.68 -11.82 9.70
C LYS A 152 -19.54 -11.89 8.18
N THR A 153 -18.83 -10.93 7.57
CA THR A 153 -18.63 -10.89 6.12
C THR A 153 -17.73 -12.02 5.64
N ALA A 154 -16.65 -12.34 6.36
CA ALA A 154 -15.81 -13.50 6.02
C ALA A 154 -16.61 -14.81 6.04
N GLN A 155 -17.46 -15.00 7.05
CA GLN A 155 -18.34 -16.16 7.14
C GLN A 155 -19.38 -16.19 6.01
N ALA A 156 -20.01 -15.05 5.69
CA ALA A 156 -20.99 -14.94 4.62
C ALA A 156 -20.36 -15.20 3.23
N GLU A 157 -19.10 -14.80 3.02
CA GLU A 157 -18.33 -15.11 1.81
C GLU A 157 -17.78 -16.56 1.79
N GLY A 158 -17.94 -17.34 2.87
CA GLY A 158 -17.44 -18.71 2.96
C GLY A 158 -15.91 -18.82 3.02
N LEU A 159 -15.23 -17.77 3.48
CA LEU A 159 -13.77 -17.71 3.53
C LEU A 159 -13.24 -18.33 4.84
N ASP A 160 -12.43 -19.37 4.72
CA ASP A 160 -11.68 -19.99 5.82
C ASP A 160 -10.30 -19.35 6.01
N GLY A 161 -9.58 -19.72 7.07
CA GLY A 161 -8.21 -19.24 7.32
C GLY A 161 -8.09 -17.78 7.76
N LEU A 162 -9.21 -17.12 8.07
CA LEU A 162 -9.27 -15.74 8.59
C LEU A 162 -9.60 -15.76 10.09
N THR A 163 -8.74 -15.14 10.90
CA THR A 163 -9.00 -14.89 12.32
C THR A 163 -8.94 -13.39 12.59
N TYR A 164 -9.89 -12.86 13.36
CA TYR A 164 -9.95 -11.44 13.70
C TYR A 164 -10.00 -11.23 15.22
N GLU A 165 -9.15 -10.33 15.72
CA GLU A 165 -8.98 -10.04 17.15
C GLU A 165 -9.13 -8.54 17.41
N VAL A 166 -9.79 -8.20 18.53
CA VAL A 166 -9.83 -6.83 19.04
C VAL A 166 -8.61 -6.61 19.93
N ALA A 167 -7.70 -5.71 19.55
CA ALA A 167 -6.56 -5.34 20.39
C ALA A 167 -6.08 -3.90 20.15
N ASP A 168 -5.56 -3.25 21.21
CA ASP A 168 -4.89 -1.95 21.12
C ASP A 168 -3.45 -2.13 20.65
N LEU A 169 -3.17 -1.74 19.40
CA LEU A 169 -1.85 -1.83 18.77
C LEU A 169 -0.79 -0.95 19.44
N ASN A 170 -1.18 -0.02 20.32
CA ASN A 170 -0.22 0.73 21.14
C ASN A 170 0.41 -0.13 22.24
N THR A 171 -0.20 -1.27 22.58
CA THR A 171 0.25 -2.15 23.66
C THR A 171 0.27 -3.63 23.29
N ALA A 172 -0.32 -4.03 22.16
CA ALA A 172 -0.43 -5.42 21.73
C ALA A 172 0.95 -6.08 21.63
N GLU A 173 1.01 -7.36 21.97
CA GLU A 173 2.21 -8.20 21.86
C GLU A 173 1.91 -9.39 20.95
N PHE A 174 2.88 -9.75 20.10
CA PHE A 174 2.72 -10.85 19.15
C PHE A 174 3.79 -11.93 19.37
N PRO A 175 3.48 -13.21 19.11
CA PRO A 175 4.44 -14.30 19.28
C PRO A 175 5.62 -14.13 18.31
N ALA A 176 6.84 -14.40 18.77
CA ALA A 176 8.05 -14.25 17.95
C ALA A 176 8.06 -15.23 16.75
N ASP A 177 8.74 -14.85 15.67
CA ASP A 177 9.03 -15.68 14.48
C ASP A 177 7.83 -16.51 13.97
N THR A 178 6.64 -15.90 13.95
CA THR A 178 5.37 -16.59 13.67
C THR A 178 4.85 -16.31 12.27
N TYR A 179 4.96 -15.09 11.76
CA TYR A 179 4.35 -14.70 10.49
C TYR A 179 5.37 -14.61 9.35
N ASP A 180 4.96 -15.06 8.17
CA ASP A 180 5.71 -14.93 6.92
C ASP A 180 5.64 -13.49 6.37
N VAL A 181 4.51 -12.82 6.61
CA VAL A 181 4.29 -11.44 6.18
C VAL A 181 3.46 -10.67 7.21
N VAL A 182 3.79 -9.40 7.42
CA VAL A 182 2.93 -8.46 8.14
C VAL A 182 2.48 -7.38 7.15
N TYR A 183 1.18 -7.09 7.14
CA TYR A 183 0.58 -6.00 6.38
C TYR A 183 0.20 -4.86 7.31
N ALA A 184 0.51 -3.63 6.91
CA ALA A 184 -0.06 -2.41 7.45
C ALA A 184 -0.58 -1.56 6.30
N HIS A 185 -1.90 -1.38 6.24
CA HIS A 185 -2.57 -0.61 5.19
C HIS A 185 -3.41 0.46 5.85
N ALA A 186 -3.02 1.71 5.63
CA ALA A 186 -3.70 2.89 6.18
C ALA A 186 -4.00 2.77 7.68
N SER A 187 -3.05 2.23 8.46
CA SER A 187 -3.25 1.93 9.88
C SER A 187 -2.17 2.51 10.79
N LEU A 188 -0.90 2.51 10.37
CA LEU A 188 0.21 2.99 11.22
C LEU A 188 0.04 4.46 11.60
N HIS A 189 -0.52 5.29 10.72
CA HIS A 189 -0.71 6.71 10.99
C HIS A 189 -1.76 7.00 12.08
N HIS A 190 -2.52 6.00 12.52
CA HIS A 190 -3.40 6.05 13.70
C HIS A 190 -2.73 5.59 15.00
N ILE A 191 -1.51 5.05 14.94
CA ILE A 191 -0.84 4.46 16.10
C ILE A 191 0.11 5.47 16.73
N PHE A 192 -0.06 5.73 18.03
CA PHE A 192 0.81 6.65 18.76
C PHE A 192 2.14 5.99 19.14
N GLN A 193 2.11 4.75 19.61
CA GLN A 193 3.31 3.97 20.00
C GLN A 193 3.96 3.27 18.79
N LEU A 194 4.35 4.05 17.78
CA LEU A 194 4.98 3.55 16.55
C LEU A 194 6.21 2.68 16.84
N GLU A 195 7.05 3.07 17.80
CA GLU A 195 8.24 2.31 18.17
C GLU A 195 7.88 0.91 18.66
N HIS A 196 6.90 0.82 19.56
CA HIS A 196 6.42 -0.45 20.12
C HIS A 196 5.86 -1.36 19.02
N VAL A 197 4.91 -0.86 18.23
CA VAL A 197 4.28 -1.70 17.20
C VAL A 197 5.29 -2.16 16.15
N LEU A 198 6.24 -1.30 15.74
CA LEU A 198 7.27 -1.69 14.78
C LEU A 198 8.27 -2.72 15.37
N ASP A 199 8.57 -2.64 16.66
CA ASP A 199 9.38 -3.64 17.36
C ASP A 199 8.64 -4.99 17.45
N GLN A 200 7.33 -4.97 17.74
CA GLN A 200 6.47 -6.17 17.72
C GLN A 200 6.37 -6.79 16.32
N ILE A 201 6.23 -5.97 15.28
CA ILE A 201 6.24 -6.42 13.87
C ILE A 201 7.58 -7.10 13.55
N LYS A 202 8.71 -6.49 13.96
CA LYS A 202 10.04 -7.06 13.73
C LYS A 202 10.23 -8.39 14.47
N GLN A 203 9.75 -8.48 15.71
CA GLN A 203 9.82 -9.68 16.54
C GLN A 203 8.98 -10.82 15.97
N THR A 204 7.75 -10.52 15.55
CA THR A 204 6.78 -11.54 15.10
C THR A 204 7.05 -12.05 13.69
N LEU A 205 7.76 -11.28 12.87
CA LEU A 205 8.23 -11.74 11.56
C LEU A 205 9.28 -12.84 11.70
N LYS A 206 9.06 -13.95 10.97
CA LYS A 206 10.07 -14.98 10.72
C LYS A 206 11.35 -14.35 10.12
N PRO A 207 12.52 -15.00 10.22
CA PRO A 207 13.79 -14.44 9.71
C PRO A 207 13.77 -13.99 8.23
N ARG A 208 12.98 -14.65 7.37
CA ARG A 208 12.83 -14.30 5.96
C ARG A 208 11.55 -13.51 5.65
N GLY A 209 10.80 -13.13 6.67
CA GLY A 209 9.49 -12.52 6.52
C GLY A 209 9.53 -11.12 5.92
N LEU A 210 8.39 -10.69 5.38
CA LEU A 210 8.21 -9.37 4.77
C LEU A 210 7.30 -8.48 5.62
N PHE A 211 7.67 -7.21 5.74
CA PHE A 211 6.76 -6.17 6.20
C PHE A 211 6.29 -5.34 5.00
N VAL A 212 4.99 -5.39 4.70
CA VAL A 212 4.37 -4.68 3.59
C VAL A 212 3.55 -3.52 4.13
N VAL A 213 3.80 -2.33 3.61
CA VAL A 213 3.28 -1.06 4.12
C VAL A 213 2.64 -0.29 2.98
N TYR A 214 1.41 0.15 3.16
CA TYR A 214 0.74 1.09 2.27
C TYR A 214 0.10 2.19 3.12
N GLU A 215 0.75 3.35 3.22
CA GLU A 215 0.49 4.29 4.31
C GLU A 215 0.43 5.74 3.88
N TYR A 216 -0.36 6.52 4.62
CA TYR A 216 -0.22 7.97 4.67
C TYR A 216 1.00 8.34 5.52
N ILE A 217 1.88 9.16 4.95
CA ILE A 217 3.17 9.59 5.52
C ILE A 217 3.34 11.11 5.47
N GLY A 218 2.24 11.83 5.24
CA GLY A 218 2.24 13.28 5.14
C GLY A 218 2.37 13.98 6.49
N PRO A 219 2.09 15.29 6.52
CA PRO A 219 2.06 16.10 7.73
C PRO A 219 1.20 15.46 8.81
N SER A 220 1.76 15.37 10.02
CA SER A 220 1.05 14.78 11.15
C SER A 220 -0.25 15.55 11.43
N GLN A 221 -1.30 14.82 11.82
CA GLN A 221 -2.65 15.33 12.07
C GLN A 221 -3.24 16.11 10.89
N MET A 222 -2.88 15.72 9.66
CA MET A 222 -3.33 16.36 8.42
C MET A 222 -3.02 17.87 8.40
N GLN A 223 -1.96 18.30 9.10
CA GLN A 223 -1.58 19.71 9.19
C GLN A 223 -0.82 20.16 7.94
N PHE A 224 -1.49 20.09 6.79
CA PHE A 224 -0.92 20.41 5.49
C PHE A 224 -0.27 21.80 5.45
N PRO A 225 0.92 21.95 4.84
CA PRO A 225 1.55 23.24 4.65
C PRO A 225 0.65 24.17 3.84
N ARG A 226 0.67 25.46 4.18
CA ARG A 226 -0.11 26.49 3.49
C ARG A 226 0.13 26.50 1.98
N ARG A 227 1.38 26.32 1.54
CA ARG A 227 1.76 26.21 0.13
C ARG A 227 0.96 25.14 -0.62
N ASP A 228 0.81 23.97 -0.02
CA ASP A 228 0.16 22.83 -0.67
C ASP A 228 -1.36 23.06 -0.76
N LEU A 229 -1.94 23.68 0.27
CA LEU A 229 -3.34 24.13 0.27
C LEU A 229 -3.59 25.20 -0.80
N GLU A 230 -2.76 26.23 -0.89
CA GLU A 230 -2.87 27.30 -1.89
C GLU A 230 -2.73 26.76 -3.33
N LEU A 231 -1.86 25.76 -3.52
CA LEU A 231 -1.73 25.06 -4.80
C LEU A 231 -3.01 24.28 -5.12
N ALA A 232 -3.54 23.52 -4.17
CA ALA A 232 -4.80 22.80 -4.34
C ALA A 232 -5.98 23.74 -4.63
N ASP A 233 -6.09 24.87 -3.93
CA ASP A 233 -7.13 25.88 -4.13
C ASP A 233 -7.12 26.46 -5.55
N THR A 234 -5.93 26.65 -6.10
CA THR A 234 -5.75 27.20 -7.46
C THR A 234 -6.43 26.28 -8.47
N PHE A 235 -6.20 24.97 -8.39
CA PHE A 235 -6.77 24.01 -9.33
C PHE A 235 -8.20 23.59 -8.98
N LEU A 236 -8.57 23.56 -7.69
CA LEU A 236 -9.95 23.36 -7.25
C LEU A 236 -10.87 24.40 -7.89
N ARG A 237 -10.47 25.68 -7.92
CA ARG A 237 -11.28 26.77 -8.50
C ARG A 237 -11.52 26.64 -10.01
N LEU A 238 -10.71 25.83 -10.72
CA LEU A 238 -10.91 25.54 -12.14
C LEU A 238 -12.02 24.51 -12.39
N ILE A 239 -12.38 23.73 -11.37
CA ILE A 239 -13.46 22.74 -11.46
C ILE A 239 -14.82 23.47 -11.42
N PRO A 240 -15.75 23.19 -12.33
CA PRO A 240 -17.10 23.74 -12.30
C PRO A 240 -17.80 23.49 -10.95
N GLU A 241 -18.54 24.48 -10.45
CA GLU A 241 -19.19 24.43 -9.14
C GLU A 241 -20.07 23.19 -8.93
N ARG A 242 -20.72 22.70 -9.99
CA ARG A 242 -21.55 21.48 -9.94
C ARG A 242 -20.79 20.24 -9.47
N TYR A 243 -19.48 20.15 -9.74
CA TYR A 243 -18.63 19.03 -9.32
C TYR A 243 -17.93 19.27 -7.97
N ARG A 244 -18.09 20.46 -7.39
CA ARG A 244 -17.49 20.83 -6.09
C ARG A 244 -18.48 20.76 -4.93
N LYS A 245 -19.67 20.18 -5.12
CA LYS A 245 -20.67 20.04 -4.07
C LYS A 245 -20.21 19.03 -3.01
N PHE A 246 -20.31 19.39 -1.75
CA PHE A 246 -20.01 18.43 -0.68
C PHE A 246 -21.01 17.27 -0.73
N GLN A 247 -20.53 16.05 -0.52
CA GLN A 247 -21.42 14.87 -0.54
C GLN A 247 -22.26 14.73 0.73
N ARG A 248 -21.76 15.23 1.86
CA ARG A 248 -22.37 14.99 3.19
C ARG A 248 -22.84 16.22 3.92
N ARG A 249 -22.74 17.39 3.29
CA ARG A 249 -23.24 18.66 3.81
C ARG A 249 -23.65 19.57 2.67
N GLU A 250 -24.48 20.55 2.96
CA GLU A 250 -24.83 21.55 1.97
C GLU A 250 -23.62 22.46 1.64
N GLY A 251 -23.60 22.98 0.41
CA GLY A 251 -22.61 23.94 -0.05
C GLY A 251 -21.59 23.39 -1.04
N ILE A 252 -20.63 24.26 -1.36
CA ILE A 252 -19.61 24.03 -2.39
C ILE A 252 -18.24 24.14 -1.73
N LYS A 253 -17.34 23.21 -2.06
CA LYS A 253 -15.93 23.25 -1.66
C LYS A 253 -15.23 24.41 -2.39
N LYS A 254 -14.86 25.44 -1.63
CA LYS A 254 -14.20 26.65 -2.13
C LYS A 254 -12.68 26.61 -1.94
N GLU A 255 -12.23 25.84 -0.95
CA GLU A 255 -10.83 25.70 -0.57
C GLU A 255 -10.56 24.28 -0.07
N ALA A 256 -9.32 23.83 -0.24
CA ALA A 256 -8.74 22.74 0.52
C ALA A 256 -8.42 23.28 1.93
N PHE A 257 -9.06 22.73 2.94
CA PHE A 257 -8.84 23.15 4.32
C PHE A 257 -8.16 22.04 5.12
N ARG A 258 -7.42 22.44 6.14
CA ARG A 258 -7.02 21.57 7.25
C ARG A 258 -7.86 21.91 8.47
N LYS A 259 -8.36 20.90 9.18
CA LYS A 259 -9.06 21.10 10.45
C LYS A 259 -8.08 21.61 11.51
N SER A 260 -8.57 22.38 12.47
CA SER A 260 -7.76 22.73 13.65
C SER A 260 -7.41 21.46 14.43
N LEU A 261 -6.28 21.49 15.16
CA LEU A 261 -5.89 20.37 16.02
C LEU A 261 -6.95 20.02 17.05
N GLU A 262 -7.63 21.04 17.59
CA GLU A 262 -8.75 20.83 18.52
C GLU A 262 -9.91 20.09 17.85
N ALA A 263 -10.31 20.50 16.63
CA ALA A 263 -11.38 19.82 15.89
C ALA A 263 -10.99 18.39 15.51
N MET A 264 -9.74 18.15 15.07
CA MET A 264 -9.19 16.82 14.81
C MET A 264 -9.28 15.95 16.05
N ASN A 265 -8.68 16.37 17.17
CA ASN A 265 -8.67 15.62 18.42
C ASN A 265 -10.08 15.44 19.01
N SER A 266 -11.01 16.33 18.68
CA SER A 266 -12.41 16.24 19.07
C SER A 266 -13.19 15.20 18.27
N SER A 267 -12.80 14.88 17.04
CA SER A 267 -13.39 13.82 16.23
C SER A 267 -12.58 12.52 16.32
N ASP A 268 -11.41 12.50 15.69
CA ASP A 268 -10.48 11.37 15.69
C ASP A 268 -9.09 11.87 16.14
N PRO A 269 -8.70 11.58 17.40
CA PRO A 269 -7.39 11.96 17.93
C PRO A 269 -6.24 11.11 17.38
N SER A 270 -6.53 10.04 16.65
CA SER A 270 -5.53 9.14 16.08
C SER A 270 -5.09 9.56 14.67
N GLU A 271 -5.98 10.18 13.89
CA GLU A 271 -5.77 10.55 12.49
C GLU A 271 -4.43 11.26 12.26
N GLY A 272 -3.53 10.57 11.56
CA GLY A 272 -2.21 11.08 11.20
C GLY A 272 -1.31 11.44 12.38
N ILE A 273 -1.56 10.96 13.60
CA ILE A 273 -0.97 11.49 14.86
C ILE A 273 0.55 11.66 14.81
N ARG A 274 1.24 10.71 14.16
CA ARG A 274 2.70 10.70 13.95
C ARG A 274 3.08 10.28 12.53
N ALA A 275 2.23 10.57 11.54
CA ALA A 275 2.39 10.10 10.16
C ALA A 275 3.78 10.38 9.56
N SER A 276 4.33 11.57 9.81
CA SER A 276 5.63 11.99 9.28
C SER A 276 6.83 11.18 9.82
N GLU A 277 6.66 10.44 10.92
CA GLU A 277 7.71 9.64 11.56
C GLU A 277 7.72 8.18 11.09
N ILE A 278 6.68 7.71 10.38
CA ILE A 278 6.51 6.30 9.98
C ILE A 278 7.71 5.81 9.16
N VAL A 279 8.05 6.49 8.07
CA VAL A 279 9.14 6.04 7.17
C VAL A 279 10.50 6.03 7.88
N PRO A 280 10.93 7.09 8.60
CA PRO A 280 12.17 7.05 9.37
C PRO A 280 12.23 5.91 10.40
N LEU A 281 11.13 5.66 11.12
CA LEU A 281 11.08 4.61 12.15
C LEU A 281 11.08 3.20 11.56
N ILE A 282 10.52 3.01 10.36
CA ILE A 282 10.65 1.76 9.61
C ILE A 282 12.09 1.58 9.13
N ALA A 283 12.69 2.61 8.53
CA ALA A 283 14.06 2.55 8.01
C ALA A 283 15.11 2.29 9.11
N SER A 284 14.83 2.67 10.36
CA SER A 284 15.70 2.39 11.50
C SER A 284 15.59 0.96 12.04
N ARG A 285 14.63 0.15 11.55
CA ARG A 285 14.34 -1.20 12.06
C ARG A 285 14.42 -2.28 10.99
N PHE A 286 14.09 -1.92 9.75
CA PHE A 286 13.94 -2.81 8.62
C PHE A 286 14.83 -2.37 7.46
N GLU A 287 15.25 -3.35 6.67
CA GLU A 287 15.84 -3.09 5.37
C GLU A 287 14.72 -2.88 4.35
N ILE A 288 14.66 -1.71 3.73
CA ILE A 288 13.67 -1.38 2.71
C ILE A 288 14.10 -2.00 1.38
N ARG A 289 13.29 -2.90 0.81
CA ARG A 289 13.56 -3.59 -0.46
C ARG A 289 12.73 -3.06 -1.62
N HIS A 290 11.58 -2.48 -1.32
CA HIS A 290 10.74 -1.76 -2.27
C HIS A 290 10.27 -0.48 -1.62
N PHE A 291 10.39 0.62 -2.34
CA PHE A 291 9.90 1.93 -1.91
C PHE A 291 9.30 2.67 -3.09
N ARG A 292 8.04 3.08 -2.96
CA ARG A 292 7.33 3.87 -3.95
C ARG A 292 6.44 4.90 -3.31
N TYR A 293 6.62 6.15 -3.72
CA TYR A 293 5.59 7.15 -3.54
C TYR A 293 4.43 6.83 -4.49
N VAL A 294 3.22 6.72 -3.96
CA VAL A 294 2.04 6.35 -4.77
C VAL A 294 1.22 7.57 -5.20
N GLY A 295 1.64 8.76 -4.79
CA GLY A 295 1.09 10.03 -5.24
C GLY A 295 -0.26 10.38 -4.61
N GLY A 296 -1.08 11.15 -5.33
CA GLY A 296 -2.41 11.55 -4.90
C GLY A 296 -2.43 12.67 -3.86
N THR A 297 -1.36 13.47 -3.76
CA THR A 297 -1.28 14.52 -2.73
C THR A 297 -2.17 15.70 -3.07
N LEU A 298 -2.09 16.20 -4.30
CA LEU A 298 -3.01 17.20 -4.81
C LEU A 298 -4.43 16.63 -4.88
N LEU A 299 -4.56 15.37 -5.29
CA LEU A 299 -5.84 14.70 -5.49
C LEU A 299 -6.61 14.54 -4.16
N LEU A 300 -5.93 14.16 -3.08
CA LEU A 300 -6.47 14.14 -1.72
C LEU A 300 -7.03 15.52 -1.35
N LEU A 301 -6.22 16.57 -1.48
CA LEU A 301 -6.62 17.93 -1.08
C LEU A 301 -7.83 18.44 -1.87
N ILE A 302 -7.91 18.11 -3.16
CA ILE A 302 -8.99 18.55 -4.05
C ILE A 302 -10.24 17.71 -3.89
N PHE A 303 -10.15 16.38 -4.08
CA PHE A 303 -11.33 15.53 -4.24
C PHE A 303 -11.96 15.05 -2.94
N ASN A 304 -11.24 15.07 -1.82
CA ASN A 304 -11.82 14.61 -0.55
C ASN A 304 -13.09 15.43 -0.21
N GLU A 305 -14.14 14.75 0.26
CA GLU A 305 -15.51 15.24 0.50
C GLU A 305 -16.36 15.55 -0.74
N ILE A 306 -15.79 15.56 -1.95
CA ILE A 306 -16.49 15.85 -3.21
C ILE A 306 -16.38 14.72 -4.25
N ALA A 307 -15.74 13.60 -3.89
CA ALA A 307 -15.42 12.51 -4.80
C ALA A 307 -16.65 11.92 -5.52
N GLY A 308 -17.79 11.83 -4.84
CA GLY A 308 -19.05 11.32 -5.39
C GLY A 308 -19.64 12.13 -6.54
N ASN A 309 -19.13 13.33 -6.83
CA ASN A 309 -19.53 14.10 -8.00
C ASN A 309 -18.88 13.65 -9.31
N PHE A 310 -17.85 12.80 -9.27
CA PHE A 310 -17.07 12.43 -10.44
C PHE A 310 -17.45 11.02 -10.89
N ASN A 311 -17.86 10.88 -12.15
CA ASN A 311 -18.42 9.66 -12.70
C ASN A 311 -17.72 9.31 -14.02
N GLU A 312 -17.35 8.04 -14.18
CA GLU A 312 -16.68 7.53 -15.37
C GLU A 312 -17.48 7.75 -16.68
N ASN A 313 -18.81 7.84 -16.57
CA ASN A 313 -19.71 8.07 -17.70
C ASN A 313 -19.92 9.55 -18.04
N ASP A 314 -19.44 10.47 -17.19
CA ASP A 314 -19.46 11.91 -17.46
C ASP A 314 -18.11 12.36 -18.02
N ALA A 315 -18.04 12.44 -19.35
CA ALA A 315 -16.86 12.82 -20.09
C ALA A 315 -16.33 14.23 -19.75
N GLU A 316 -17.18 15.15 -19.26
CA GLU A 316 -16.70 16.45 -18.79
C GLU A 316 -15.99 16.31 -17.45
N SER A 317 -16.60 15.60 -16.49
CA SER A 317 -15.97 15.35 -15.19
C SER A 317 -14.61 14.65 -15.35
N MET A 318 -14.53 13.66 -16.23
CA MET A 318 -13.31 12.88 -16.46
C MET A 318 -12.17 13.71 -17.06
N ARG A 319 -12.44 14.74 -17.88
CA ARG A 319 -11.40 15.66 -18.35
C ARG A 319 -10.69 16.38 -17.21
N PHE A 320 -11.43 16.77 -16.17
CA PHE A 320 -10.83 17.39 -14.98
C PHE A 320 -10.03 16.38 -14.17
N VAL A 321 -10.57 15.17 -14.00
CA VAL A 321 -9.89 14.07 -13.29
C VAL A 321 -8.56 13.74 -13.95
N ASP A 322 -8.54 13.50 -15.27
CA ASP A 322 -7.34 13.15 -16.02
C ASP A 322 -6.29 14.26 -15.99
N ALA A 323 -6.74 15.52 -16.13
CA ALA A 323 -5.85 16.68 -16.04
C ALA A 323 -5.24 16.82 -14.65
N LEU A 324 -6.01 16.60 -13.58
CA LEU A 324 -5.55 16.69 -12.20
C LEU A 324 -4.62 15.52 -11.84
N ILE A 325 -4.90 14.30 -12.30
CA ILE A 325 -3.99 13.15 -12.16
C ILE A 325 -2.64 13.46 -12.82
N SER A 326 -2.67 13.96 -14.07
CA SER A 326 -1.46 14.31 -14.81
C SER A 326 -0.66 15.41 -14.11
N LEU A 327 -1.35 16.41 -13.57
CA LEU A 327 -0.75 17.50 -12.82
C LEU A 327 -0.16 17.03 -11.48
N ASP A 328 -0.87 16.20 -10.70
CA ASP A 328 -0.36 15.62 -9.45
C ASP A 328 0.95 14.87 -9.73
N ASN A 329 0.96 14.00 -10.75
CA ASN A 329 2.18 13.30 -11.16
C ASN A 329 3.32 14.26 -11.52
N PHE A 330 3.05 15.28 -12.35
CA PHE A 330 4.06 16.26 -12.74
C PHE A 330 4.65 17.02 -11.53
N LEU A 331 3.79 17.45 -10.60
CA LEU A 331 4.22 18.19 -9.41
C LEU A 331 5.05 17.31 -8.47
N LEU A 332 4.69 16.03 -8.34
CA LEU A 332 5.45 15.05 -7.56
C LEU A 332 6.80 14.75 -8.20
N ASP A 333 6.83 14.48 -9.51
CA ASP A 333 8.03 14.08 -10.24
C ASP A 333 9.04 15.24 -10.35
N SER A 334 8.54 16.48 -10.40
CA SER A 334 9.37 17.70 -10.37
C SER A 334 9.80 18.12 -8.96
N GLY A 335 9.31 17.45 -7.90
CA GLY A 335 9.61 17.80 -6.51
C GLY A 335 8.93 19.09 -6.02
N VAL A 336 7.97 19.63 -6.79
CA VAL A 336 7.14 20.77 -6.39
C VAL A 336 6.08 20.37 -5.36
N LEU A 337 5.69 19.11 -5.29
CA LEU A 337 4.83 18.60 -4.23
C LEU A 337 5.46 17.33 -3.66
N PRO A 338 5.52 17.15 -2.33
CA PRO A 338 5.87 15.85 -1.76
C PRO A 338 4.73 14.86 -1.98
N SER A 339 5.03 13.56 -1.97
CA SER A 339 3.98 12.55 -1.89
C SER A 339 3.67 12.23 -0.43
N TYR A 340 2.39 12.24 -0.09
CA TYR A 340 1.89 11.88 1.24
C TYR A 340 1.49 10.43 1.39
N HIS A 341 1.70 9.60 0.37
CA HIS A 341 1.38 8.18 0.44
C HIS A 341 2.55 7.35 -0.08
N VAL A 342 2.79 6.22 0.58
CA VAL A 342 3.87 5.31 0.22
C VAL A 342 3.36 3.88 0.13
N TYR A 343 3.98 3.11 -0.75
CA TYR A 343 3.96 1.65 -0.77
C TYR A 343 5.39 1.14 -0.56
N MET A 344 5.60 0.27 0.42
CA MET A 344 6.91 -0.29 0.76
C MET A 344 6.82 -1.78 1.05
N ALA A 345 7.90 -2.50 0.73
CA ALA A 345 8.14 -3.85 1.22
C ALA A 345 9.52 -3.90 1.87
N CYS A 346 9.56 -4.38 3.11
CA CYS A 346 10.75 -4.35 3.96
C CYS A 346 11.08 -5.75 4.47
N LYS A 347 12.34 -5.98 4.80
CA LYS A 347 12.85 -7.21 5.42
C LYS A 347 13.40 -6.93 6.80
N LYS A 348 13.34 -7.95 7.66
CA LYS A 348 14.07 -7.97 8.93
C LYS A 348 15.57 -7.78 8.65
N THR A 349 16.22 -6.93 9.43
CA THR A 349 17.67 -6.70 9.36
C THR A 349 18.26 -6.67 10.76
N ASP A 350 19.42 -7.29 10.93
CA ASP A 350 20.25 -7.18 12.13
C ASP A 350 21.13 -5.92 12.10
N ASN A 351 21.26 -5.30 10.93
CA ASN A 351 22.07 -4.11 10.67
C ASN A 351 21.13 -2.94 10.31
N PRO A 352 20.54 -2.25 11.30
CA PRO A 352 19.79 -1.05 11.02
C PRO A 352 20.74 0.03 10.49
N MET A 353 20.27 0.84 9.54
CA MET A 353 20.95 2.11 9.23
C MET A 353 21.09 2.88 10.56
N PRO A 354 22.32 3.25 10.99
CA PRO A 354 22.47 4.04 12.21
C PRO A 354 21.85 5.41 11.98
N MET A 355 20.67 5.65 12.56
CA MET A 355 20.06 6.97 12.56
C MET A 355 20.98 7.89 13.36
N GLN A 356 21.53 8.93 12.72
CA GLN A 356 22.25 10.00 13.43
C GLN A 356 21.24 10.75 14.30
N THR A 357 21.08 10.29 15.54
CA THR A 357 20.19 10.87 16.56
C THR A 357 20.78 12.16 17.12
N ARG A 358 20.74 13.25 16.33
CA ARG A 358 20.79 14.61 16.90
C ARG A 358 19.88 15.53 16.09
N ASN A 359 18.81 15.97 16.77
CA ASN A 359 17.86 17.03 16.41
C ASN A 359 16.62 16.55 15.64
N VAL A 360 15.47 16.77 16.30
CA VAL A 360 14.10 16.87 15.79
C VAL A 360 14.03 16.77 14.26
N LEU A 361 13.53 15.63 13.77
CA LEU A 361 13.44 15.33 12.34
C LEU A 361 12.54 16.38 11.66
N PRO A 362 13.05 17.13 10.67
CA PRO A 362 12.18 17.82 9.73
C PRO A 362 11.44 16.77 8.87
N PRO A 363 10.29 17.11 8.23
CA PRO A 363 9.43 16.14 7.53
C PRO A 363 10.23 15.25 6.57
N ALA A 364 9.86 13.98 6.41
CA ALA A 364 10.65 12.96 5.68
C ALA A 364 11.28 13.42 4.35
N ALA A 365 10.62 14.34 3.61
CA ALA A 365 11.13 14.99 2.40
C ALA A 365 12.43 15.81 2.58
N SER A 366 12.79 16.17 3.81
CA SER A 366 13.94 17.02 4.15
C SER A 366 15.14 16.24 4.69
N VAL A 367 14.93 15.02 5.19
CA VAL A 367 15.99 14.15 5.75
C VAL A 367 16.47 13.13 4.72
N PHE A 368 15.56 12.63 3.88
CA PHE A 368 15.88 11.81 2.72
C PHE A 368 15.55 12.62 1.48
N ARG A 369 16.55 13.03 0.69
CA ARG A 369 16.22 13.61 -0.62
C ARG A 369 15.54 12.51 -1.42
N THR A 370 14.49 12.89 -2.15
CA THR A 370 13.63 12.00 -2.95
C THR A 370 14.42 11.02 -3.83
N GLN A 371 15.62 11.42 -4.27
CA GLN A 371 16.54 10.63 -5.10
C GLN A 371 17.25 9.48 -4.36
N ASP A 372 17.48 9.60 -3.04
CA ASP A 372 18.30 8.64 -2.29
C ASP A 372 17.55 7.31 -2.00
N LEU A 373 16.21 7.34 -1.96
CA LEU A 373 15.36 6.15 -1.76
C LEU A 373 14.75 5.60 -3.06
N GLN A 374 14.70 6.40 -4.13
CA GLN A 374 14.17 6.00 -5.45
C GLN A 374 14.99 4.84 -6.08
N ALA A 375 16.21 4.60 -5.62
CA ALA A 375 17.13 3.63 -6.21
C ALA A 375 16.93 2.15 -5.80
N LEU A 376 16.03 1.83 -4.87
CA LEU A 376 15.77 0.45 -4.43
C LEU A 376 14.42 -0.05 -4.96
N THR A 377 14.38 -0.30 -6.27
CA THR A 377 13.25 -0.96 -6.92
C THR A 377 13.57 -2.43 -7.08
N VAL A 378 12.90 -3.30 -6.33
CA VAL A 378 12.77 -4.71 -6.73
C VAL A 378 11.52 -4.80 -7.58
N ALA A 379 11.67 -4.70 -8.91
CA ALA A 379 10.57 -5.01 -9.81
C ALA A 379 10.22 -6.51 -9.63
N PRO A 380 8.93 -6.89 -9.51
CA PRO A 380 8.55 -8.29 -9.56
C PRO A 380 9.04 -8.87 -10.88
N ARG A 381 9.50 -10.13 -10.87
CA ARG A 381 9.73 -10.82 -12.15
C ARG A 381 8.39 -10.91 -12.90
N PRO A 382 8.37 -10.69 -14.22
CA PRO A 382 7.18 -10.89 -15.04
C PRO A 382 6.51 -12.22 -14.77
N LEU A 383 5.18 -12.23 -14.79
CA LEU A 383 4.37 -13.44 -14.61
C LEU A 383 3.46 -13.60 -15.83
N GLY A 384 3.09 -14.84 -16.12
CA GLY A 384 2.15 -15.11 -17.19
C GLY A 384 1.78 -16.57 -17.31
N LEU A 385 0.68 -16.81 -18.00
CA LEU A 385 0.17 -18.12 -18.35
C LEU A 385 0.14 -18.22 -19.88
N ILE A 386 0.43 -19.40 -20.39
CA ILE A 386 0.17 -19.77 -21.79
C ILE A 386 -0.60 -21.08 -21.80
N ALA A 387 -1.69 -21.10 -22.57
CA ALA A 387 -2.60 -22.23 -22.72
C ALA A 387 -2.90 -22.43 -24.21
N ALA A 388 -3.37 -23.62 -24.57
CA ALA A 388 -3.79 -23.93 -25.93
C ALA A 388 -5.07 -24.77 -25.90
N GLU A 389 -6.02 -24.46 -26.77
CA GLU A 389 -7.29 -25.16 -26.88
C GLU A 389 -7.70 -25.33 -28.37
N PRO A 390 -7.88 -26.58 -28.86
CA PRO A 390 -7.74 -27.84 -28.13
C PRO A 390 -6.27 -28.23 -27.85
N ASN A 391 -6.01 -28.76 -26.65
CA ASN A 391 -4.76 -29.45 -26.29
C ASN A 391 -5.10 -30.61 -25.33
N PRO A 392 -5.20 -31.86 -25.79
CA PRO A 392 -4.62 -32.37 -27.03
C PRO A 392 -5.32 -31.88 -28.31
N PHE A 393 -4.55 -31.59 -29.37
CA PHE A 393 -5.06 -31.16 -30.68
C PHE A 393 -5.27 -32.35 -31.63
N ARG A 394 -6.12 -32.16 -32.64
CA ARG A 394 -6.35 -33.18 -33.68
C ARG A 394 -5.39 -32.97 -34.85
N ALA A 395 -4.60 -33.99 -35.16
CA ALA A 395 -3.70 -33.99 -36.30
C ALA A 395 -4.37 -34.51 -37.59
N ASP A 396 -3.84 -34.10 -38.73
CA ASP A 396 -4.14 -34.64 -40.05
C ASP A 396 -3.28 -35.88 -40.37
N SER A 397 -3.37 -36.37 -41.61
CA SER A 397 -2.62 -37.54 -42.08
C SER A 397 -1.10 -37.36 -42.11
N GLN A 398 -0.59 -36.14 -41.96
CA GLN A 398 0.84 -35.81 -41.91
C GLN A 398 1.35 -35.56 -40.47
N GLY A 399 0.47 -35.72 -39.47
CA GLY A 399 0.79 -35.46 -38.08
C GLY A 399 0.83 -33.96 -37.72
N GLU A 400 0.28 -33.09 -38.59
CA GLU A 400 0.17 -31.66 -38.34
C GLU A 400 -1.26 -31.30 -37.91
N GLY A 401 -1.40 -30.31 -37.04
CA GLY A 401 -2.70 -29.85 -36.59
C GLY A 401 -2.74 -28.35 -36.33
N ARG A 402 -3.86 -27.94 -35.72
CA ARG A 402 -4.14 -26.56 -35.32
C ARG A 402 -4.70 -26.53 -33.91
N THR A 403 -4.41 -25.44 -33.22
CA THR A 403 -4.94 -25.08 -31.90
C THR A 403 -5.02 -23.57 -31.75
N THR A 404 -5.81 -23.09 -30.80
CA THR A 404 -5.83 -21.68 -30.41
C THR A 404 -4.97 -21.48 -29.18
N VAL A 405 -3.95 -20.64 -29.29
CA VAL A 405 -3.03 -20.35 -28.18
C VAL A 405 -3.51 -19.07 -27.51
N SER A 406 -3.71 -19.15 -26.20
CA SER A 406 -4.10 -18.00 -25.37
C SER A 406 -3.02 -17.75 -24.33
N TRP A 407 -2.66 -16.49 -24.14
CA TRP A 407 -1.68 -16.10 -23.14
C TRP A 407 -2.12 -14.87 -22.37
N LEU A 408 -1.60 -14.79 -21.16
CA LEU A 408 -1.87 -13.72 -20.21
C LEU A 408 -0.54 -13.34 -19.57
N THR A 409 -0.22 -12.05 -19.56
CA THR A 409 1.02 -11.56 -18.97
C THR A 409 0.79 -10.36 -18.07
N TYR A 410 1.61 -10.29 -17.03
CA TYR A 410 1.62 -9.26 -16.01
C TYR A 410 3.04 -8.75 -15.80
N ALA A 411 3.18 -7.46 -15.47
CA ALA A 411 4.48 -6.82 -15.25
C ALA A 411 5.42 -6.92 -16.47
N THR A 412 4.84 -6.84 -17.67
CA THR A 412 5.53 -6.76 -18.97
C THR A 412 5.10 -5.49 -19.71
N ASN A 413 5.99 -4.93 -20.52
CA ASN A 413 5.69 -3.88 -21.50
C ASN A 413 5.46 -4.46 -22.90
N SER A 414 6.12 -5.57 -23.22
CA SER A 414 5.99 -6.27 -24.50
C SER A 414 6.39 -7.73 -24.33
N VAL A 415 5.66 -8.62 -25.03
CA VAL A 415 5.87 -10.06 -24.98
C VAL A 415 5.79 -10.67 -26.38
N GLU A 416 6.51 -11.77 -26.55
CA GLU A 416 6.52 -12.57 -27.78
C GLU A 416 6.22 -14.03 -27.46
N VAL A 417 5.62 -14.76 -28.38
CA VAL A 417 5.46 -16.22 -28.30
C VAL A 417 6.34 -16.84 -29.37
N HIS A 418 7.28 -17.70 -28.98
CA HIS A 418 8.23 -18.37 -29.87
C HIS A 418 8.02 -19.87 -29.90
N VAL A 419 8.25 -20.48 -31.06
CA VAL A 419 8.07 -21.92 -31.29
C VAL A 419 9.37 -22.67 -31.04
N ASP A 420 9.29 -23.79 -30.31
CA ASP A 420 10.32 -24.79 -30.00
C ASP A 420 11.58 -24.33 -29.23
N ALA A 421 11.91 -23.04 -29.26
CA ALA A 421 12.98 -22.43 -28.48
C ALA A 421 12.62 -21.01 -28.00
N PRO A 422 13.28 -20.50 -26.94
CA PRO A 422 13.16 -19.11 -26.48
C PRO A 422 13.36 -18.07 -27.60
N ASP A 423 14.27 -18.33 -28.54
CA ASP A 423 14.63 -17.51 -29.70
C ASP A 423 14.18 -18.13 -31.03
N GLY A 424 13.27 -19.11 -30.98
CA GLY A 424 12.77 -19.82 -32.16
C GLY A 424 11.87 -18.94 -33.05
N PRO A 425 11.22 -19.53 -34.07
CA PRO A 425 10.32 -18.80 -34.94
C PRO A 425 9.24 -18.05 -34.16
N LEU A 426 9.05 -16.77 -34.51
CA LEU A 426 8.04 -15.92 -33.89
C LEU A 426 6.63 -16.34 -34.31
N PHE A 427 5.77 -16.62 -33.33
CA PHE A 427 4.35 -16.89 -33.54
C PHE A 427 3.48 -15.64 -33.38
N ALA A 428 3.68 -14.89 -32.28
CA ALA A 428 2.85 -13.73 -31.97
C ALA A 428 3.59 -12.68 -31.12
N ARG A 429 3.16 -11.42 -31.22
CA ARG A 429 3.60 -10.30 -30.36
C ARG A 429 2.41 -9.61 -29.73
N SER A 430 2.54 -9.20 -28.47
CA SER A 430 1.51 -8.41 -27.80
C SER A 430 2.10 -7.44 -26.77
N GLY A 431 1.26 -6.51 -26.31
CA GLY A 431 1.48 -5.76 -25.07
C GLY A 431 1.11 -6.59 -23.82
N PRO A 432 1.00 -5.96 -22.64
CA PRO A 432 0.47 -6.61 -21.44
C PRO A 432 -1.03 -6.90 -21.56
N GLY A 433 -1.51 -7.93 -20.85
CA GLY A 433 -2.92 -8.31 -20.83
C GLY A 433 -3.17 -9.73 -21.34
N ILE A 434 -4.43 -9.98 -21.72
CA ILE A 434 -4.93 -11.29 -22.19
C ILE A 434 -5.07 -11.26 -23.71
N PHE A 435 -4.47 -12.23 -24.39
CA PHE A 435 -4.49 -12.36 -25.85
C PHE A 435 -4.73 -13.80 -26.26
N SER A 436 -5.21 -13.98 -27.49
CA SER A 436 -5.43 -15.28 -28.09
C SER A 436 -5.24 -15.22 -29.60
N GLN A 437 -4.65 -16.26 -30.18
CA GLN A 437 -4.40 -16.35 -31.62
C GLN A 437 -4.44 -17.83 -32.07
N GLU A 438 -5.08 -18.09 -33.20
CA GLU A 438 -5.09 -19.41 -33.84
C GLU A 438 -3.73 -19.71 -34.48
N THR A 439 -3.27 -20.95 -34.35
CA THR A 439 -2.10 -21.47 -35.07
C THR A 439 -2.44 -21.83 -36.51
N GLY A 440 -1.42 -21.89 -37.37
CA GLY A 440 -1.54 -22.48 -38.69
C GLY A 440 -1.48 -24.01 -38.63
N GLN A 441 -1.66 -24.67 -39.78
CA GLN A 441 -1.50 -26.12 -39.92
C GLN A 441 0.00 -26.49 -39.86
N TRP A 442 0.59 -26.47 -38.68
CA TRP A 442 2.01 -26.81 -38.48
C TRP A 442 2.30 -27.36 -37.08
N VAL A 443 1.30 -27.41 -36.19
CA VAL A 443 1.47 -27.91 -34.83
C VAL A 443 1.70 -29.42 -34.88
N ARG A 444 2.74 -29.91 -34.22
CA ARG A 444 3.06 -31.35 -34.12
C ARG A 444 3.08 -31.79 -32.66
N ASP A 445 2.97 -33.09 -32.41
CA ASP A 445 3.11 -33.60 -31.04
C ASP A 445 4.48 -33.20 -30.47
N GLY A 446 4.48 -32.63 -29.28
CA GLY A 446 5.69 -32.18 -28.61
C GLY A 446 6.15 -30.75 -28.97
N THR A 447 5.49 -30.06 -29.90
CA THR A 447 5.76 -28.63 -30.18
C THR A 447 5.67 -27.82 -28.89
N LYS A 448 6.67 -26.99 -28.62
CA LYS A 448 6.69 -26.12 -27.43
C LYS A 448 6.46 -24.67 -27.82
N LEU A 449 5.70 -23.95 -27.02
CA LEU A 449 5.54 -22.50 -27.16
C LEU A 449 6.10 -21.81 -25.93
N TYR A 450 7.03 -20.88 -26.15
CA TYR A 450 7.74 -20.10 -25.14
C TYR A 450 7.16 -18.70 -25.11
N LEU A 451 6.53 -18.34 -24.00
CA LEU A 451 6.04 -16.99 -23.75
C LEU A 451 7.20 -16.14 -23.19
N GLN A 452 7.70 -15.20 -23.98
CA GLN A 452 8.91 -14.45 -23.73
C GLN A 452 8.65 -13.04 -23.26
N ASN A 453 9.40 -12.60 -22.24
CA ASN A 453 9.45 -11.20 -21.85
C ASN A 453 10.50 -10.43 -22.67
N VAL A 454 10.05 -9.57 -23.59
CA VAL A 454 10.93 -8.69 -24.37
C VAL A 454 10.84 -7.22 -23.93
N SER A 455 10.25 -6.98 -22.76
CA SER A 455 10.07 -5.63 -22.21
C SER A 455 11.40 -4.87 -22.16
N ARG A 456 11.41 -3.65 -22.70
CA ARG A 456 12.60 -2.77 -22.72
C ARG A 456 13.79 -3.39 -23.49
N GLY A 457 13.53 -4.28 -24.44
CA GLY A 457 14.55 -4.85 -25.32
C GLY A 457 15.36 -5.98 -24.69
N LEU A 458 14.75 -6.74 -23.78
CA LEU A 458 15.37 -7.94 -23.21
C LEU A 458 15.62 -9.02 -24.27
N ASP A 459 16.72 -9.75 -24.13
CA ASP A 459 17.12 -10.82 -25.04
C ASP A 459 16.21 -12.05 -24.93
N LEU A 460 16.05 -12.78 -26.04
CA LEU A 460 15.27 -14.01 -26.12
C LEU A 460 16.03 -15.21 -25.52
N THR A 461 16.04 -15.30 -24.19
CA THR A 461 16.77 -16.36 -23.46
C THR A 461 15.83 -17.14 -22.55
N ALA A 462 16.28 -18.31 -22.08
CA ALA A 462 15.52 -19.11 -21.13
C ALA A 462 15.29 -18.40 -19.78
N GLU A 463 16.15 -17.45 -19.39
CA GLU A 463 15.99 -16.66 -18.17
C GLU A 463 14.81 -15.67 -18.27
N ASN A 464 14.50 -15.21 -19.49
CA ASN A 464 13.41 -14.27 -19.76
C ASN A 464 12.10 -14.96 -20.17
N THR A 465 12.09 -16.30 -20.21
CA THR A 465 10.88 -17.09 -20.47
C THR A 465 9.93 -17.02 -19.28
N ILE A 466 8.74 -16.48 -19.53
CA ILE A 466 7.66 -16.32 -18.55
C ILE A 466 6.96 -17.66 -18.30
N ALA A 467 6.59 -18.37 -19.36
CA ALA A 467 5.87 -19.64 -19.31
C ALA A 467 6.14 -20.47 -20.56
N VAL A 468 5.96 -21.79 -20.47
CA VAL A 468 6.09 -22.71 -21.60
C VAL A 468 4.91 -23.68 -21.58
N ILE A 469 4.30 -23.91 -22.75
CA ILE A 469 3.34 -24.99 -22.97
C ILE A 469 3.90 -25.99 -23.98
N THR A 470 3.59 -27.27 -23.77
CA THR A 470 3.83 -28.33 -24.76
C THR A 470 2.49 -28.74 -25.35
N LEU A 471 2.40 -28.71 -26.68
CA LEU A 471 1.22 -29.12 -27.42
C LEU A 471 1.27 -30.65 -27.62
N ARG A 472 0.15 -31.31 -27.35
CA ARG A 472 0.02 -32.76 -27.41
C ARG A 472 -0.98 -33.16 -28.47
N GLN A 473 -0.70 -34.21 -29.21
CA GLN A 473 -1.68 -34.78 -30.14
C GLN A 473 -2.68 -35.67 -29.39
N GLN A 474 -3.94 -35.67 -29.81
CA GLN A 474 -4.95 -36.61 -29.31
C GLN A 474 -4.58 -38.04 -29.74
N GLU A 475 -4.58 -38.98 -28.78
CA GLU A 475 -4.32 -40.41 -29.03
C GLU A 475 -5.31 -41.05 -30.02
#